data_AF-A0A413F1Q7-F1
#
_entry.id   AF-A0A413F1Q7-F1
#
_cell.length_a   1.000
_cell.length_b   1.000
_cell.length_c   1.000
_cell.angle_alpha   90.00
_cell.angle_beta   90.00
_cell.angle_gamma   90.00
#
_symmetry.space_group_name_H-M   'P 1'
#
loop_
_entity.id
_entity.type
_entity.pdbx_description
1 polymer ?
#
loop_
_entity_poly.entity_id
_entity_poly.type
_entity_poly.pdbx_seq_one_letter_code
_entity_poly.pdbx_strand_id
1 'polypeptide(L)' 'MSKPLGKPDRIVVALGGNALGNNPVEQIEAVSNTAHALLGLIEQGNEIIITHGNGPQVG' A
#
# COMPACT_ATOMS: atom_id res chain seq x y z
N MET A 1 3.86 4.53 -20.88
CA MET A 1 4.70 3.58 -21.66
C MET A 1 4.91 2.35 -20.80
N SER A 2 4.63 1.16 -21.30
CA SER A 2 4.90 -0.08 -20.57
C SER A 2 6.41 -0.27 -20.40
N LYS A 3 6.83 -0.75 -19.23
CA LYS A 3 8.24 -1.05 -18.92
C LYS A 3 8.78 -2.07 -19.93
N PRO A 4 10.05 -1.98 -20.37
CA PRO A 4 10.64 -2.98 -21.27
C PRO A 4 10.52 -4.38 -20.69
N LEU A 5 10.36 -5.40 -21.55
CA LEU A 5 10.33 -6.81 -21.14
C LEU A 5 11.62 -7.17 -20.37
N GLY A 6 11.49 -7.22 -19.05
CA GLY A 6 12.55 -7.47 -18.07
C GLY A 6 11.93 -7.77 -16.70
N LYS A 7 12.74 -8.19 -15.73
CA LYS A 7 12.25 -8.43 -14.36
C LYS A 7 11.61 -7.15 -13.81
N PRO A 8 10.39 -7.19 -13.22
CA PRO A 8 9.78 -6.02 -12.62
C PRO A 8 10.67 -5.46 -11.51
N ASP A 9 10.68 -4.13 -11.36
CA ASP A 9 11.34 -3.53 -10.20
C ASP A 9 10.53 -3.90 -8.96
N ARG A 10 11.23 -4.21 -7.88
CA ARG A 10 10.63 -4.56 -6.60
C ARG A 10 10.66 -3.35 -5.67
N ILE A 11 9.49 -2.90 -5.24
CA ILE A 11 9.31 -1.74 -4.37
C ILE A 11 8.73 -2.22 -3.03
N VAL A 12 9.38 -1.86 -1.93
CA VAL A 12 8.83 -2.05 -0.59
C VAL A 12 8.16 -0.76 -0.13
N VAL A 13 6.88 -0.83 0.19
CA VAL A 13 6.09 0.28 0.70
C VAL A 13 5.81 0.04 2.18
N ALA A 14 6.25 0.97 3.03
CA ALA A 14 5.96 0.97 4.46
C ALA A 14 4.85 1.99 4.76
N LEU A 15 3.67 1.50 5.11
CA LEU A 15 2.52 2.31 5.50
C LEU A 15 2.64 2.74 6.96
N GLY A 16 2.49 4.04 7.21
CA GLY A 16 2.42 4.59 8.57
C GLY A 16 1.07 4.30 9.23
N GLY A 17 0.96 4.51 10.56
CA GLY A 17 -0.26 4.22 11.32
C GLY A 17 -1.51 4.96 10.83
N ASN A 18 -1.35 6.16 10.26
CA ASN A 18 -2.45 6.95 9.68
C ASN A 18 -3.10 6.30 8.45
N ALA A 19 -2.45 5.31 7.82
CA ALA A 19 -2.97 4.63 6.64
C ALA A 19 -3.95 3.49 6.99
N LEU A 20 -4.15 3.18 8.28
CA LEU A 20 -4.91 2.01 8.73
C LEU A 20 -6.13 2.34 9.59
N GLY A 21 -6.33 3.59 10.01
CA GLY A 21 -7.43 3.97 10.91
C GLY A 21 -7.32 3.39 12.32
N ASN A 22 -8.16 3.86 13.24
CA ASN A 22 -8.10 3.48 14.66
C ASN A 22 -9.22 2.53 15.10
N ASN A 23 -10.31 2.45 14.33
CA ASN A 23 -11.44 1.53 14.59
C ASN A 23 -11.89 0.86 13.29
N PRO A 24 -12.65 -0.26 13.33
CA PRO A 24 -12.98 -1.05 12.15
C PRO A 24 -13.57 -0.26 10.97
N VAL A 25 -14.41 0.74 11.24
CA VAL A 25 -15.03 1.57 10.18
C VAL A 25 -13.97 2.44 9.51
N GLU A 26 -13.15 3.13 10.30
CA GLU A 26 -12.03 3.94 9.79
C GLU A 26 -11.01 3.09 9.03
N GLN A 27 -10.75 1.85 9.46
CA GLN A 27 -9.78 0.99 8.78
C GLN A 27 -10.26 0.67 7.37
N ILE A 28 -11.53 0.32 7.19
CA ILE A 28 -12.10 0.00 5.88
C ILE A 28 -11.93 1.18 4.92
N GLU A 29 -12.20 2.40 5.39
CA GLU A 29 -12.04 3.60 4.58
C GLU A 29 -10.57 3.90 4.29
N ALA A 30 -9.70 3.84 5.30
CA ALA A 30 -8.28 4.15 5.18
C ALA A 30 -7.54 3.16 4.26
N VAL A 31 -7.83 1.85 4.35
CA VAL A 31 -7.22 0.84 3.46
C VAL A 31 -7.74 0.98 2.03
N SER A 32 -9.01 1.35 1.85
CA SER A 32 -9.60 1.60 0.53
C SER A 32 -8.91 2.78 -0.16
N ASN A 33 -8.68 3.88 0.57
CA ASN A 33 -7.95 5.04 0.07
C ASN A 33 -6.47 4.72 -0.22
N THR A 34 -5.83 3.95 0.67
CA THR A 34 -4.45 3.50 0.50
C THR A 34 -4.29 2.63 -0.75
N ALA A 35 -5.22 1.71 -0.99
CA ALA A 35 -5.20 0.85 -2.18
C ALA A 35 -5.25 1.68 -3.48
N HIS A 36 -6.11 2.70 -3.54
CA HIS A 36 -6.17 3.60 -4.70
C HIS A 36 -4.86 4.35 -4.92
N ALA A 37 -4.22 4.83 -3.85
CA ALA A 37 -2.93 5.52 -3.96
C ALA A 37 -1.80 4.63 -4.50
N LEU A 38 -1.88 3.31 -4.30
CA LEU A 38 -0.87 2.35 -4.76
C LEU A 38 -1.07 1.88 -6.20
N LEU A 39 -2.24 2.12 -6.81
CA LEU A 39 -2.59 1.62 -8.13
C LEU A 39 -1.56 2.02 -9.20
N GLY A 40 -1.10 3.28 -9.16
CA GLY A 40 -0.12 3.79 -10.11
C GLY A 40 1.21 3.04 -10.09
N LEU A 41 1.63 2.49 -8.93
CA LEU A 41 2.84 1.68 -8.84
C LEU A 41 2.68 0.34 -9.56
N ILE A 42 1.49 -0.27 -9.49
CA ILE A 42 1.16 -1.53 -10.16
C ILE A 42 1.05 -1.30 -11.67
N GLU A 43 0.36 -0.24 -12.09
CA GLU A 43 0.18 0.12 -13.51
C GLU A 43 1.51 0.41 -14.23
N GLN A 44 2.52 0.86 -13.50
CA GLN A 44 3.89 1.03 -14.01
C GLN A 44 4.66 -0.30 -14.19
N GLY A 45 4.06 -1.43 -13.83
CA GLY A 45 4.65 -2.76 -13.95
C GLY A 45 5.65 -3.09 -12.83
N ASN A 46 5.49 -2.51 -11.64
CA ASN A 46 6.32 -2.82 -10.49
C ASN A 46 5.73 -3.98 -9.68
N GLU A 47 6.61 -4.79 -9.09
CA GLU A 47 6.26 -5.70 -8.01
C GLU A 47 6.28 -4.92 -6.69
N ILE A 48 5.15 -4.93 -5.97
CA ILE A 48 5.04 -4.19 -4.71
C ILE A 48 4.96 -5.15 -3.51
N ILE A 49 5.70 -4.83 -2.45
CA ILE A 49 5.62 -5.48 -1.14
C ILE A 49 5.10 -4.42 -0.17
N ILE A 50 3.99 -4.69 0.49
CA ILE A 50 3.37 -3.74 1.42
C ILE A 50 3.64 -4.21 2.85
N THR A 51 4.08 -3.28 3.70
CA THR A 51 4.30 -3.48 5.13
C THR A 51 3.61 -2.36 5.90
N HIS A 52 3.30 -2.59 7.17
CA HIS A 52 2.72 -1.56 8.03
C HIS A 52 3.06 -1.83 9.50
N GLY A 53 3.01 -0.79 10.33
CA GLY A 53 2.96 -0.94 11.79
C GLY A 53 1.53 -1.24 12.26
N ASN A 54 1.37 -1.76 13.49
CA ASN A 54 0.07 -2.11 14.06
C ASN A 54 -0.20 -1.49 15.45
N GLY A 55 0.57 -0.47 15.85
CA GLY A 55 0.53 0.12 17.19
C GLY A 55 -0.89 0.51 17.65
N PRO A 56 -1.63 1.36 16.91
CA PRO A 56 -2.99 1.75 17.26
C PRO A 56 -4.01 0.60 17.25
N GLN A 57 -3.74 -0.48 16.51
CA GLN A 57 -4.67 -1.60 16.36
C GLN A 57 -4.51 -2.65 17.45
N VAL A 58 -3.33 -2.73 18.06
CA VAL A 58 -3.01 -3.65 19.15
C VAL A 58 -3.07 -2.97 20.52
N GLY A 59 -2.81 -1.65 20.56
CA GLY A 59 -2.81 -0.85 21.78
C GLY A 59 -4.18 -0.52 22.35
#